data_AF-A0AAN0NL43-F1
#
_entry.id   AF-A0AAN0NL43-F1
#
_cell.length_a   1.000
_cell.length_b   1.000
_cell.length_c   1.000
_cell.angle_alpha   90.00
_cell.angle_beta   90.00
_cell.angle_gamma   90.00
#
_symmetry.space_group_name_H-M   'P 1'
#
loop_
_entity.id
_entity.type
_entity.pdbx_description
1 polymer ?
#
loop_
_entity_poly.entity_id
_entity_poly.type
_entity_poly.pdbx_seq_one_letter_code
_entity_poly.pdbx_strand_id
1 'polypeptide(L)'
;MIDRNDIKAAVASGLLSEKQAAGLITLADSRRGARENLAAGDEPFELFKGFNEIFIVVGLIILASGWYGVTGLAVGSRIMNLQQYASTICLISAGVIWLLSEYFVRHRRMVAPAIALSIMFAGNAALGFIAYMAEPFMVAQNDLSSIPPALLLATIALLGYWWRFRVPFALAMIAIGLFVTTTMFTASRGGRIEDIGDFFLLSAGGPFAWITLGLGVLVFAIAMLFDMSDPHRVTRRSANGFWLHIVAAPALMNTIALTLMARDANLALLGVLAIFAVVAIIIDRRSFLITAIGYVVALTNTVWDGQSTAMTVLILGIVLLLLGAFWEKIRAAILRLLGGALPLDRLPPSHA
;
A
#
# COMPACT_ATOMS: atom_id res chain seq x y z
N MET A 1 -19.30 18.38 21.65
CA MET A 1 -19.24 18.39 20.16
C MET A 1 -19.18 16.95 19.71
N ILE A 2 -20.08 16.49 18.82
CA ILE A 2 -20.01 15.15 18.25
C ILE A 2 -18.79 15.08 17.33
N ASP A 3 -17.92 14.09 17.55
CA ASP A 3 -16.72 13.85 16.75
C ASP A 3 -16.96 12.77 15.68
N ARG A 4 -16.08 12.69 14.68
CA ARG A 4 -16.18 11.72 13.57
C ARG A 4 -16.20 10.27 14.05
N ASN A 5 -15.62 10.01 15.22
CA ASN A 5 -15.64 8.69 15.86
C ASN A 5 -17.01 8.36 16.47
N ASP A 6 -17.75 9.34 16.98
CA ASP A 6 -19.11 9.13 17.51
C ASP A 6 -20.07 8.77 16.38
N ILE A 7 -19.87 9.39 15.20
CA ILE A 7 -20.63 9.06 13.99
C ILE A 7 -20.30 7.62 13.53
N LYS A 8 -19.02 7.22 13.54
CA LYS A 8 -18.62 5.83 13.23
C LYS A 8 -19.22 4.82 14.22
N ALA A 9 -19.25 5.16 15.51
CA ALA A 9 -19.85 4.31 16.54
C ALA A 9 -21.38 4.20 16.35
N ALA A 10 -22.05 5.29 15.98
CA ALA A 10 -23.48 5.29 15.67
C ALA A 10 -23.83 4.44 14.44
N VAL A 11 -22.97 4.39 13.42
CA VAL A 11 -23.15 3.45 12.30
C VAL A 11 -22.96 2.00 12.77
N ALA A 12 -21.91 1.74 13.55
CA ALA A 12 -21.62 0.40 14.05
C ALA A 12 -22.71 -0.15 14.99
N SER A 13 -23.40 0.72 15.74
CA SER A 13 -24.52 0.36 16.62
C SER A 13 -25.89 0.36 15.92
N GLY A 14 -25.95 0.70 14.63
CA GLY A 14 -27.20 0.79 13.86
C GLY A 14 -28.06 2.02 14.15
N LEU A 15 -27.56 3.00 14.92
CA LEU A 15 -28.24 4.28 15.16
C LEU A 15 -28.31 5.17 13.92
N LEU A 16 -27.34 5.05 13.00
CA LEU A 16 -27.29 5.77 11.73
C LEU A 16 -26.99 4.81 10.58
N SER A 17 -27.63 5.03 9.43
CA SER A 17 -27.16 4.42 8.17
C SER A 17 -25.86 5.09 7.68
N GLU A 18 -25.06 4.38 6.88
CA GLU A 18 -23.83 4.93 6.28
C GLU A 18 -24.10 6.21 5.46
N LYS A 19 -25.23 6.24 4.74
CA LYS A 19 -25.66 7.40 3.95
C LYS A 19 -25.98 8.61 4.84
N GLN A 20 -26.68 8.39 5.96
CA GLN A 20 -26.96 9.46 6.93
C GLN A 20 -25.70 9.95 7.61
N ALA A 21 -24.79 9.04 7.99
CA ALA A 21 -23.51 9.37 8.59
C ALA A 21 -22.63 10.20 7.65
N ALA A 22 -22.55 9.84 6.36
CA ALA A 22 -21.83 10.61 5.34
C ALA A 22 -22.40 12.03 5.19
N GLY A 23 -23.74 12.17 5.18
CA GLY A 23 -24.41 13.48 5.15
C GLY A 23 -24.15 14.32 6.39
N LEU A 24 -24.15 13.70 7.58
CA LEU A 24 -23.89 14.38 8.85
C LEU A 24 -22.43 14.84 8.98
N ILE A 25 -21.47 14.00 8.55
CA ILE A 25 -20.04 14.35 8.47
C ILE A 25 -19.88 15.54 7.52
N THR A 26 -20.48 15.45 6.33
CA THR A 26 -20.44 16.53 5.33
C THR A 26 -20.95 17.86 5.89
N LEU A 27 -22.07 17.84 6.63
CA LEU A 27 -22.64 19.01 7.28
C LEU A 27 -21.78 19.52 8.45
N ALA A 28 -21.15 18.62 9.22
CA ALA A 28 -20.29 19.00 10.34
C ALA A 28 -18.97 19.62 9.84
N ASP A 29 -18.39 19.07 8.79
CA ASP A 29 -17.16 19.57 8.15
C ASP A 29 -17.41 20.93 7.48
N SER A 30 -18.57 21.12 6.84
CA SER A 30 -18.95 22.43 6.26
C SER A 30 -19.11 23.51 7.33
N ARG A 31 -19.64 23.16 8.51
CA ARG A 31 -19.80 24.11 9.64
C ARG A 31 -18.48 24.48 10.32
N ARG A 32 -17.47 23.61 10.29
CA ARG A 32 -16.17 23.86 10.94
C ARG A 32 -15.22 24.73 10.09
N GLY A 33 -15.63 25.17 8.89
CA GLY A 33 -14.73 25.89 7.97
C GLY A 33 -13.55 25.05 7.44
N ALA A 34 -13.45 23.78 7.86
CA ALA A 34 -12.44 22.82 7.39
C ALA A 34 -12.60 22.43 5.90
N ARG A 35 -13.61 23.02 5.24
CA ARG A 35 -13.99 22.80 3.85
C ARG A 35 -14.04 24.08 3.01
N GLU A 36 -13.38 25.17 3.41
CA GLU A 36 -13.15 26.25 2.43
C GLU A 36 -12.22 25.80 1.28
N ASN A 37 -11.48 24.68 1.41
CA ASN A 37 -10.52 24.22 0.39
C ASN A 37 -10.51 22.71 0.05
N LEU A 38 -11.53 21.92 0.44
CA LEU A 38 -11.59 20.47 0.08
C LEU A 38 -12.81 20.19 -0.79
N ALA A 39 -12.58 19.75 -2.03
CA ALA A 39 -13.66 19.41 -2.97
C ALA A 39 -14.44 18.18 -2.49
N ALA A 40 -15.71 18.07 -2.91
CA ALA A 40 -16.48 16.85 -2.69
C ALA A 40 -15.78 15.67 -3.39
N GLY A 41 -15.37 14.64 -2.63
CA GLY A 41 -14.63 13.48 -3.14
C GLY A 41 -13.16 13.41 -2.71
N ASP A 42 -12.55 14.51 -2.22
CA ASP A 42 -11.17 14.48 -1.75
C ASP A 42 -11.04 13.75 -0.39
N GLU A 43 -10.12 12.77 -0.34
CA GLU A 43 -9.79 12.04 0.88
C GLU A 43 -8.89 12.92 1.77
N PRO A 44 -9.25 13.18 3.04
CA PRO A 44 -8.34 13.83 3.97
C PRO A 44 -7.22 12.83 4.33
N PHE A 45 -6.16 12.81 3.53
CA PHE A 45 -4.93 12.12 3.87
C PHE A 45 -4.14 12.97 4.87
N GLU A 46 -4.41 12.76 6.15
CA GLU A 46 -3.64 13.37 7.23
C GLU A 46 -2.41 12.49 7.50
N LEU A 47 -1.25 12.83 6.92
CA LEU A 47 0.00 12.14 7.23
C LEU A 47 0.35 12.27 8.73
N PHE A 48 0.04 13.43 9.31
CA PHE A 48 0.09 13.70 10.75
C PHE A 48 -0.98 14.72 11.13
N LYS A 49 -1.55 14.59 12.34
CA LYS A 49 -2.59 15.52 12.84
C LYS A 49 -2.04 16.84 13.39
N GLY A 50 -0.72 16.92 13.61
CA GLY A 50 -0.05 18.11 14.11
C GLY A 50 1.43 17.87 14.40
N PHE A 51 2.17 18.95 14.66
CA PHE A 51 3.63 18.92 14.89
C PHE A 51 4.07 18.00 16.04
N ASN A 52 3.23 17.77 17.04
CA ASN A 52 3.51 16.85 18.13
C ASN A 52 3.73 15.40 17.63
N GLU A 53 3.03 14.96 16.58
CA GLU A 53 3.24 13.63 16.01
C GLU A 53 4.64 13.50 15.36
N ILE A 54 5.15 14.57 14.76
CA ILE A 54 6.50 14.61 14.17
C ILE A 54 7.55 14.43 15.28
N PHE A 55 7.42 15.18 16.38
CA PHE A 55 8.34 15.06 17.52
C PHE A 55 8.37 13.63 18.09
N ILE A 56 7.21 12.98 18.19
CA ILE A 56 7.11 11.59 18.63
C ILE A 56 7.79 10.64 17.66
N VAL A 57 7.58 10.79 16.35
CA VAL A 57 8.25 9.94 15.34
C VAL A 57 9.78 10.10 15.41
N VAL A 58 10.28 11.33 15.54
CA VAL A 58 11.72 11.58 15.74
C VAL A 58 12.21 10.91 17.02
N GLY A 59 11.47 11.05 18.13
CA GLY A 59 11.77 10.38 19.39
C GLY A 59 11.81 8.85 19.26
N LEU A 60 10.87 8.26 18.53
CA LEU A 60 10.85 6.81 18.25
C LEU A 60 12.06 6.38 17.42
N ILE A 61 12.48 7.17 16.42
CA ILE A 61 13.67 6.87 15.60
C ILE A 61 14.93 6.95 16.47
N ILE A 62 15.09 7.99 17.28
CA ILE A 62 16.25 8.14 18.19
C ILE A 62 16.27 6.98 19.20
N LEU A 63 15.13 6.63 19.76
CA LEU A 63 15.01 5.51 20.70
C LEU A 63 15.39 4.17 20.04
N ALA A 64 14.88 3.90 18.83
CA ALA A 64 15.19 2.69 18.09
C ALA A 64 16.69 2.62 17.76
N SER A 65 17.28 3.71 17.23
CA SER A 65 18.70 3.80 16.94
C SER A 65 19.57 3.61 18.18
N GLY A 66 19.19 4.23 19.31
CA GLY A 66 19.88 4.05 20.59
C GLY A 66 19.81 2.61 21.10
N TRP A 67 18.66 1.96 20.97
CA TRP A 67 18.47 0.56 21.33
C TRP A 67 19.32 -0.39 20.48
N TYR A 68 19.34 -0.21 19.15
CA TYR A 68 20.22 -0.97 18.26
C TYR A 68 21.71 -0.69 18.53
N GLY A 69 22.08 0.55 18.88
CA GLY A 69 23.44 0.89 19.28
C GLY A 69 23.89 0.16 20.55
N VAL A 70 23.08 0.21 21.62
CA VAL A 70 23.39 -0.45 22.89
C VAL A 70 23.47 -1.98 22.73
N THR A 71 22.52 -2.57 22.01
CA THR A 71 22.49 -4.02 21.77
C THR A 71 23.61 -4.48 20.83
N GLY A 72 23.99 -3.65 19.86
CA GLY A 72 25.14 -3.90 18.98
C GLY A 72 26.49 -3.90 19.72
N LEU A 73 26.70 -2.96 20.66
CA LEU A 73 27.93 -2.91 21.47
C LEU A 73 28.11 -4.16 22.33
N ALA A 74 27.02 -4.75 22.82
CA ALA A 74 27.08 -5.96 23.64
C ALA A 74 27.63 -7.16 22.86
N VAL A 75 27.34 -7.27 21.56
CA VAL A 75 27.81 -8.35 20.68
C VAL A 75 29.35 -8.42 20.62
N GLY A 76 30.03 -7.28 20.57
CA GLY A 76 31.50 -7.22 20.48
C GLY A 76 32.24 -7.46 21.80
N SER A 77 31.53 -7.49 22.93
CA SER A 77 32.12 -7.46 24.27
C SER A 77 32.22 -8.81 24.97
N ARG A 78 31.52 -9.85 24.47
CA ARG A 78 31.46 -11.17 25.11
C ARG A 78 31.34 -12.28 24.07
N ILE A 79 31.91 -13.44 24.38
CA ILE A 79 31.63 -14.68 23.65
C ILE A 79 30.22 -15.13 24.02
N MET A 80 29.27 -15.02 23.07
CA MET A 80 27.87 -15.38 23.26
C MET A 80 27.32 -16.07 22.01
N ASN A 81 26.26 -16.84 22.18
CA ASN A 81 25.50 -17.37 21.05
C ASN A 81 24.74 -16.21 20.37
N LEU A 82 25.23 -15.78 19.20
CA LEU A 82 24.71 -14.62 18.48
C LEU A 82 23.24 -14.79 18.08
N GLN A 83 22.85 -16.00 17.66
CA GLN A 83 21.48 -16.34 17.28
C GLN A 83 20.52 -16.19 18.46
N GLN A 84 20.85 -16.79 19.61
CA GLN A 84 20.03 -16.67 20.83
C GLN A 84 19.99 -15.24 21.37
N TYR A 85 21.10 -14.52 21.28
CA TYR A 85 21.16 -13.12 21.69
C TYR A 85 20.25 -12.25 20.81
N ALA A 86 20.41 -12.33 19.48
CA ALA A 86 19.62 -11.55 18.52
C ALA A 86 18.12 -11.86 18.63
N SER A 87 17.73 -13.13 18.77
CA SER A 87 16.33 -13.51 18.98
C SER A 87 15.76 -12.93 20.27
N THR A 88 16.54 -12.94 21.36
CA THR A 88 16.12 -12.37 22.65
C THR A 88 15.93 -10.86 22.57
N ILE A 89 16.86 -10.15 21.93
CA ILE A 89 16.75 -8.70 21.72
C ILE A 89 15.51 -8.38 20.86
N CYS A 90 15.27 -9.12 19.78
CA CYS A 90 14.10 -8.90 18.93
C CYS A 90 12.78 -9.16 19.66
N LEU A 91 12.72 -10.13 20.57
CA LEU A 91 11.54 -10.37 21.41
C LEU A 91 11.29 -9.21 22.39
N ILE A 92 12.35 -8.70 23.04
CA ILE A 92 12.25 -7.52 23.92
C ILE A 92 11.80 -6.30 23.12
N SER A 93 12.43 -6.04 21.97
CA SER A 93 12.05 -4.98 21.04
C SER A 93 10.59 -5.10 20.60
N ALA A 94 10.12 -6.31 20.27
CA ALA A 94 8.74 -6.55 19.87
C ALA A 94 7.77 -6.20 21.01
N GLY A 95 8.09 -6.56 22.25
CA GLY A 95 7.32 -6.20 23.43
C GLY A 95 7.25 -4.68 23.64
N VAL A 96 8.39 -3.98 23.52
CA VAL A 96 8.45 -2.52 23.63
C VAL A 96 7.65 -1.85 22.52
N ILE A 97 7.83 -2.25 21.26
CA ILE A 97 7.07 -1.72 20.12
C ILE A 97 5.58 -1.97 20.31
N TRP A 98 5.18 -3.14 20.80
CA TRP A 98 3.77 -3.46 21.08
C TRP A 98 3.17 -2.55 22.15
N LEU A 99 3.89 -2.32 23.26
CA LEU A 99 3.45 -1.41 24.33
C LEU A 99 3.33 0.04 23.84
N LEU A 100 4.33 0.52 23.10
CA LEU A 100 4.28 1.85 22.48
C LEU A 100 3.12 1.97 21.48
N SER A 101 2.83 0.89 20.75
CA SER A 101 1.71 0.84 19.82
C SER A 101 0.38 0.87 20.55
N GLU A 102 0.26 0.19 21.69
CA GLU A 102 -0.93 0.27 22.53
C GLU A 102 -1.16 1.72 23.02
N TYR A 103 -0.10 2.41 23.44
CA TYR A 103 -0.21 3.79 23.87
C TYR A 103 -0.51 4.76 22.72
N PHE A 104 0.34 4.82 21.70
CA PHE A 104 0.23 5.84 20.64
C PHE A 104 -0.90 5.56 19.64
N VAL A 105 -1.17 4.30 19.30
CA VAL A 105 -2.16 3.94 18.29
C VAL A 105 -3.55 3.77 18.91
N ARG A 106 -3.68 3.04 20.02
CA ARG A 106 -4.99 2.75 20.62
C ARG A 106 -5.47 3.85 21.55
N HIS A 107 -4.62 4.32 22.46
CA HIS A 107 -5.02 5.33 23.45
C HIS A 107 -4.96 6.75 22.86
N ARG A 108 -3.83 7.13 22.25
CA ARG A 108 -3.64 8.49 21.70
C ARG A 108 -4.18 8.67 20.28
N ARG A 109 -4.47 7.58 19.56
CA ARG A 109 -5.07 7.58 18.21
C ARG A 109 -4.32 8.45 17.19
N MET A 110 -2.99 8.43 17.28
CA MET A 110 -2.09 9.18 16.40
C MET A 110 -1.83 8.43 15.09
N VAL A 111 -1.58 9.16 13.99
CA VAL A 111 -1.41 8.54 12.66
C VAL A 111 0.06 8.31 12.33
N ALA A 112 0.91 9.33 12.41
CA ALA A 112 2.32 9.18 12.03
C ALA A 112 3.08 8.19 12.92
N PRO A 113 2.92 8.20 14.26
CA PRO A 113 3.52 7.18 15.12
C PRO A 113 3.00 5.77 14.82
N ALA A 114 1.74 5.63 14.38
CA ALA A 114 1.19 4.31 14.01
C ALA A 114 1.88 3.73 12.77
N ILE A 115 2.16 4.57 11.78
CA ILE A 115 2.92 4.19 10.59
C ILE A 115 4.35 3.81 11.00
N ALA A 116 5.05 4.68 11.73
CA ALA A 116 6.41 4.43 12.19
C ALA A 116 6.55 3.13 13.00
N LEU A 117 5.67 2.92 13.99
CA LEU A 117 5.68 1.72 14.82
C LEU A 117 5.36 0.46 14.03
N SER A 118 4.49 0.54 13.02
CA SER A 118 4.22 -0.61 12.15
C SER A 118 5.45 -1.00 11.32
N ILE A 119 6.21 -0.02 10.80
CA ILE A 119 7.46 -0.27 10.06
C ILE A 119 8.49 -0.89 11.00
N MET A 120 8.66 -0.32 12.20
CA MET A 120 9.57 -0.85 13.22
C MET A 120 9.20 -2.28 13.62
N PHE A 121 7.91 -2.58 13.79
CA PHE A 121 7.44 -3.93 14.09
C PHE A 121 7.73 -4.90 12.96
N ALA A 122 7.43 -4.53 11.71
CA ALA A 122 7.69 -5.36 10.53
C ALA A 122 9.19 -5.67 10.37
N GLY A 123 10.04 -4.65 10.47
CA GLY A 123 11.50 -4.81 10.42
C GLY A 123 12.04 -5.66 11.56
N ASN A 124 11.60 -5.41 12.80
CA ASN A 124 12.02 -6.19 13.97
C ASN A 124 11.56 -7.65 13.89
N ALA A 125 10.34 -7.91 13.40
CA ALA A 125 9.84 -9.26 13.21
C ALA A 125 10.67 -10.01 12.15
N ALA A 126 10.94 -9.38 11.00
CA ALA A 126 11.79 -9.96 9.96
C ALA A 126 13.19 -10.28 10.48
N LEU A 127 13.86 -9.31 11.13
CA LEU A 127 15.17 -9.51 11.72
C LEU A 127 15.17 -10.61 12.81
N GLY A 128 14.16 -10.64 13.67
CA GLY A 128 14.07 -11.61 14.76
C GLY A 128 13.87 -13.05 14.27
N PHE A 129 12.95 -13.26 13.33
CA PHE A 129 12.73 -14.59 12.76
C PHE A 129 13.90 -15.03 11.87
N ILE A 130 14.51 -14.12 11.09
CA ILE A 130 15.71 -14.44 10.31
C ILE A 130 16.85 -14.80 11.25
N ALA A 131 17.12 -14.01 12.28
CA ALA A 131 18.17 -14.31 13.24
C ALA A 131 17.96 -15.67 13.93
N TYR A 132 16.71 -16.04 14.20
CA TYR A 132 16.37 -17.30 14.85
C TYR A 132 16.42 -18.53 13.92
N MET A 133 16.01 -18.39 12.66
CA MET A 133 15.85 -19.52 11.73
C MET A 133 16.91 -19.62 10.64
N ALA A 134 17.62 -18.53 10.34
CA ALA A 134 18.63 -18.55 9.29
C ALA A 134 19.78 -19.46 9.68
N GLU A 135 20.26 -20.23 8.70
CA GLU A 135 21.44 -21.05 8.84
C GLU A 135 22.61 -20.33 8.13
N PRO A 136 23.48 -19.60 8.86
CA PRO A 136 24.42 -18.66 8.22
C PRO A 136 25.39 -19.35 7.26
N PHE A 137 25.75 -20.61 7.53
CA PHE A 137 26.64 -21.40 6.68
C PHE A 137 25.97 -21.82 5.36
N MET A 138 24.66 -22.11 5.38
CA MET A 138 23.89 -22.39 4.16
C MET A 138 23.73 -21.11 3.34
N VAL A 139 23.38 -20.00 3.99
CA VAL A 139 23.25 -18.69 3.34
C VAL A 139 24.59 -18.26 2.70
N ALA A 140 25.72 -18.49 3.37
CA ALA A 140 27.05 -18.21 2.82
C ALA A 140 27.39 -19.06 1.57
N GLN A 141 26.74 -20.21 1.40
CA GLN A 141 26.86 -21.06 0.21
C GLN A 141 25.78 -20.77 -0.84
N ASN A 142 25.04 -19.66 -0.71
CA ASN A 142 23.89 -19.30 -1.55
C ASN A 142 22.69 -20.25 -1.43
N ASP A 143 22.61 -21.07 -0.39
CA ASP A 143 21.39 -21.79 -0.04
C ASP A 143 20.52 -20.91 0.86
N LEU A 144 19.45 -20.38 0.25
CA LEU A 144 18.51 -19.46 0.91
C LEU A 144 17.31 -20.18 1.53
N SER A 145 17.27 -21.51 1.57
CA SER A 145 16.11 -22.29 2.01
C SER A 145 15.62 -21.97 3.43
N SER A 146 16.50 -21.50 4.31
CA SER A 146 16.16 -21.10 5.69
C SER A 146 15.48 -19.74 5.81
N ILE A 147 15.57 -18.87 4.79
CA ILE A 147 15.08 -17.47 4.85
C ILE A 147 13.56 -17.32 4.59
N PRO A 148 12.95 -17.97 3.58
CA PRO A 148 11.52 -17.88 3.31
C PRO A 148 10.60 -18.19 4.51
N PRO A 149 10.80 -19.27 5.29
CA PRO A 149 9.92 -19.54 6.42
C PRO A 149 10.00 -18.44 7.50
N ALA A 150 11.18 -17.84 7.71
CA ALA A 150 11.35 -16.73 8.64
C ALA A 150 10.56 -15.49 8.20
N LEU A 151 10.62 -15.14 6.92
CA LEU A 151 9.86 -14.02 6.34
C LEU A 151 8.35 -14.26 6.37
N LEU A 152 7.92 -15.51 6.17
CA LEU A 152 6.52 -15.90 6.31
C LEU A 152 6.03 -15.67 7.75
N LEU A 153 6.79 -16.12 8.75
CA LEU A 153 6.45 -15.91 10.16
C LEU A 153 6.45 -14.42 10.53
N ALA A 154 7.39 -13.64 10.00
CA ALA A 154 7.39 -12.18 10.17
C ALA A 154 6.13 -11.53 9.58
N THR A 155 5.71 -11.97 8.40
CA THR A 155 4.48 -11.50 7.74
C THR A 155 3.23 -11.89 8.53
N ILE A 156 3.19 -13.11 9.11
CA ILE A 156 2.11 -13.57 9.99
C ILE A 156 2.09 -12.77 11.30
N ALA A 157 3.25 -12.47 11.90
CA ALA A 157 3.32 -11.63 13.08
C ALA A 157 2.79 -10.22 12.79
N LEU A 158 3.13 -9.66 11.62
CA LEU A 158 2.59 -8.37 11.17
C LEU A 158 1.08 -8.41 10.91
N LEU A 159 0.55 -9.54 10.43
CA LEU A 159 -0.90 -9.76 10.34
C LEU A 159 -1.55 -9.75 11.73
N GLY A 160 -0.93 -10.36 12.73
CA GLY A 160 -1.36 -10.28 14.13
C GLY A 160 -1.34 -8.85 14.67
N TYR A 161 -0.28 -8.10 14.37
CA TYR A 161 -0.17 -6.68 14.69
C TYR A 161 -1.29 -5.86 14.03
N TRP A 162 -1.55 -6.08 12.73
CA TRP A 162 -2.65 -5.42 12.03
C TRP A 162 -4.01 -5.77 12.65
N TRP A 163 -4.25 -7.03 13.01
CA TRP A 163 -5.51 -7.45 13.61
C TRP A 163 -5.78 -6.72 14.93
N ARG A 164 -4.74 -6.49 15.74
CA ARG A 164 -4.83 -5.78 17.02
C ARG A 164 -4.87 -4.26 16.89
N PHE A 165 -4.03 -3.64 16.08
CA PHE A 165 -3.93 -2.18 16.03
C PHE A 165 -4.76 -1.54 14.90
N ARG A 166 -5.16 -2.34 13.90
CA ARG A 166 -5.96 -1.94 12.73
C ARG A 166 -5.36 -0.71 12.04
N VAL A 167 -4.04 -0.71 11.87
CA VAL A 167 -3.27 0.32 11.16
C VAL A 167 -3.33 0.01 9.67
N PRO A 168 -3.98 0.84 8.83
CA PRO A 168 -4.16 0.55 7.41
C PRO A 168 -2.85 0.30 6.64
N PHE A 169 -1.81 1.08 6.96
CA PHE A 169 -0.47 0.93 6.37
C PHE A 169 0.14 -0.47 6.55
N ALA A 170 -0.19 -1.17 7.64
CA ALA A 170 0.30 -2.52 7.88
C ALA A 170 -0.18 -3.53 6.83
N LEU A 171 -1.35 -3.31 6.19
CA LEU A 171 -1.82 -4.17 5.09
C LEU A 171 -0.96 -4.06 3.85
N ALA A 172 -0.49 -2.86 3.50
CA ALA A 172 0.45 -2.68 2.39
C ALA A 172 1.75 -3.44 2.66
N MET A 173 2.27 -3.34 3.89
CA MET A 173 3.46 -4.10 4.29
C MET A 173 3.23 -5.61 4.31
N ILE A 174 2.03 -6.10 4.65
CA ILE A 174 1.70 -7.53 4.56
C ILE A 174 1.70 -7.98 3.10
N ALA A 175 1.12 -7.21 2.18
CA ALA A 175 1.16 -7.50 0.75
C ALA A 175 2.60 -7.56 0.22
N ILE A 176 3.44 -6.60 0.60
CA ILE A 176 4.88 -6.59 0.28
C ILE A 176 5.60 -7.78 0.96
N GLY A 177 5.28 -8.10 2.20
CA GLY A 177 5.86 -9.23 2.94
C GLY A 177 5.57 -10.57 2.26
N LEU A 178 4.34 -10.78 1.79
CA LEU A 178 3.95 -11.94 0.99
C LEU A 178 4.71 -11.98 -0.35
N PHE A 179 4.89 -10.83 -1.00
CA PHE A 179 5.67 -10.73 -2.23
C PHE A 179 7.13 -11.14 -2.02
N VAL A 180 7.79 -10.57 -1.02
CA VAL A 180 9.18 -10.89 -0.69
C VAL A 180 9.31 -12.36 -0.28
N THR A 181 8.38 -12.88 0.53
CA THR A 181 8.39 -14.28 0.97
C THR A 181 8.26 -15.25 -0.21
N THR A 182 7.29 -15.04 -1.10
CA THR A 182 7.05 -15.91 -2.27
C THR A 182 8.19 -15.83 -3.28
N THR A 183 8.75 -14.65 -3.47
CA THR A 183 9.96 -14.45 -4.28
C THR A 183 11.13 -15.21 -3.69
N MET A 184 11.44 -15.01 -2.40
CA MET A 184 12.59 -15.68 -1.77
C MET A 184 12.44 -17.20 -1.78
N PHE A 185 11.22 -17.71 -1.60
CA PHE A 185 10.93 -19.14 -1.70
C PHE A 185 11.19 -19.70 -3.10
N THR A 186 10.93 -18.90 -4.12
CA THR A 186 11.16 -19.28 -5.51
C THR A 186 12.63 -19.18 -5.87
N ALA A 187 13.31 -18.14 -5.38
CA ALA A 187 14.76 -17.97 -5.52
C ALA A 187 15.53 -19.12 -4.85
N SER A 188 15.11 -19.58 -3.66
CA SER A 188 15.74 -20.71 -2.96
C SER A 188 15.60 -22.05 -3.67
N ARG A 189 14.74 -22.16 -4.70
CA ARG A 189 14.53 -23.36 -5.51
C ARG A 189 15.21 -23.31 -6.88
N GLY A 190 16.14 -22.37 -7.06
CA GLY A 190 16.89 -22.19 -8.32
C GLY A 190 16.33 -21.12 -9.25
N GLY A 191 15.35 -20.33 -8.81
CA GLY A 191 14.95 -19.13 -9.54
C GLY A 191 16.08 -18.08 -9.50
N ARG A 192 16.63 -17.72 -10.65
CA ARG A 192 17.63 -16.65 -10.76
C ARG A 192 16.96 -15.33 -11.12
N ILE A 193 17.35 -14.27 -10.43
CA ILE A 193 16.96 -12.89 -10.72
C ILE A 193 18.24 -12.22 -11.18
N GLU A 194 18.31 -11.86 -12.46
CA GLU A 194 19.49 -11.20 -13.03
C GLU A 194 19.27 -9.69 -13.03
N ASP A 195 18.04 -9.26 -13.30
CA ASP A 195 17.65 -7.85 -13.32
C ASP A 195 16.41 -7.55 -12.48
N ILE A 196 16.28 -6.29 -12.02
CA ILE A 196 15.05 -5.79 -11.37
C ILE A 196 13.83 -5.94 -12.32
N GLY A 197 14.05 -5.94 -13.63
CA GLY A 197 13.01 -6.19 -14.62
C GLY A 197 12.36 -7.57 -14.51
N ASP A 198 13.09 -8.59 -14.06
CA ASP A 198 12.63 -9.99 -14.01
C ASP A 198 11.44 -10.18 -13.04
N PHE A 199 11.31 -9.29 -12.05
CA PHE A 199 10.15 -9.25 -11.18
C PHE A 199 8.85 -8.92 -11.92
N PHE A 200 8.93 -8.31 -13.10
CA PHE A 200 7.77 -7.78 -13.82
C PHE A 200 7.66 -8.31 -15.26
N LEU A 201 8.75 -8.77 -15.87
CA LEU A 201 8.75 -9.21 -17.26
C LEU A 201 8.22 -10.65 -17.40
N LEU A 202 7.00 -10.83 -17.91
CA LEU A 202 6.45 -12.17 -18.21
C LEU A 202 7.20 -12.87 -19.35
N SER A 203 7.96 -12.12 -20.15
CA SER A 203 8.84 -12.64 -21.21
C SER A 203 10.17 -13.17 -20.69
N ALA A 204 10.58 -12.87 -19.45
CA ALA A 204 11.86 -13.29 -18.89
C ALA A 204 11.96 -14.81 -18.61
N GLY A 205 10.91 -15.58 -18.88
CA GLY A 205 10.87 -17.04 -18.68
C GLY A 205 10.85 -17.49 -17.22
N GLY A 206 11.09 -16.57 -16.27
CA GLY A 206 11.09 -16.83 -14.84
C GLY A 206 9.69 -16.81 -14.19
N PRO A 207 9.55 -17.45 -13.03
CA PRO A 207 8.29 -17.48 -12.26
C PRO A 207 7.98 -16.13 -11.56
N PHE A 208 8.93 -15.21 -11.46
CA PHE A 208 8.80 -13.99 -10.64
C PHE A 208 7.72 -13.03 -11.13
N ALA A 209 7.66 -12.74 -12.44
CA ALA A 209 6.59 -11.92 -13.01
C ALA A 209 5.19 -12.52 -12.82
N TRP A 210 5.07 -13.86 -12.87
CA TRP A 210 3.81 -14.54 -12.59
C TRP A 210 3.41 -14.43 -11.11
N ILE A 211 4.37 -14.48 -10.20
CA ILE A 211 4.15 -14.26 -8.76
C ILE A 211 3.68 -12.81 -8.53
N THR A 212 4.36 -11.83 -9.12
CA THR A 212 3.99 -10.41 -9.03
C THR A 212 2.59 -10.17 -9.57
N LEU A 213 2.26 -10.73 -10.73
CA LEU A 213 0.93 -10.61 -11.35
C LEU A 213 -0.14 -11.27 -10.48
N GLY A 214 0.07 -12.53 -10.08
CA GLY A 214 -0.90 -13.29 -9.30
C GLY A 214 -1.16 -12.65 -7.94
N LEU A 215 -0.11 -12.22 -7.24
CA LEU A 215 -0.24 -11.50 -5.98
C LEU A 215 -0.87 -10.12 -6.19
N GLY A 216 -0.50 -9.40 -7.25
CA GLY A 216 -1.11 -8.12 -7.61
C GLY A 216 -2.62 -8.23 -7.82
N VAL A 217 -3.08 -9.27 -8.53
CA VAL A 217 -4.51 -9.57 -8.73
C VAL A 217 -5.18 -9.90 -7.40
N LEU A 218 -4.55 -10.72 -6.55
CA LEU A 218 -5.09 -11.08 -5.24
C LEU A 218 -5.22 -9.85 -4.33
N VAL A 219 -4.18 -9.01 -4.26
CA VAL A 219 -4.18 -7.77 -3.47
C VAL A 219 -5.21 -6.79 -4.00
N PHE A 220 -5.36 -6.68 -5.33
CA PHE A 220 -6.41 -5.87 -5.96
C PHE A 220 -7.81 -6.36 -5.59
N ALA A 221 -8.05 -7.67 -5.65
CA ALA A 221 -9.34 -8.26 -5.28
C ALA A 221 -9.67 -7.98 -3.80
N ILE A 222 -8.70 -8.13 -2.90
CA ILE A 222 -8.89 -7.81 -1.47
C ILE A 222 -9.13 -6.31 -1.27
N ALA A 223 -8.42 -5.44 -2.00
CA ALA A 223 -8.64 -3.99 -1.96
C ALA A 223 -10.08 -3.64 -2.38
N MET A 224 -10.57 -4.26 -3.47
CA MET A 224 -11.95 -4.11 -3.94
C MET A 224 -12.98 -4.58 -2.91
N LEU A 225 -12.72 -5.69 -2.21
CA LEU A 225 -13.60 -6.16 -1.13
C LEU A 225 -13.73 -5.12 0.00
N PHE A 226 -12.64 -4.44 0.35
CA PHE A 226 -12.69 -3.37 1.35
C PHE A 226 -13.47 -2.16 0.83
N ASP A 227 -13.23 -1.72 -0.40
CA ASP A 227 -13.89 -0.56 -1.00
C ASP A 227 -15.40 -0.79 -1.19
N MET A 228 -15.80 -1.96 -1.70
CA MET A 228 -17.21 -2.33 -1.89
C MET A 228 -17.96 -2.52 -0.57
N SER A 229 -17.24 -2.78 0.53
CA SER A 229 -17.82 -2.93 1.86
C SER A 229 -18.07 -1.61 2.59
N ASP A 230 -17.60 -0.49 2.02
CA ASP A 230 -17.74 0.86 2.58
C ASP A 230 -17.89 1.89 1.43
N PRO A 231 -18.99 1.83 0.63
CA PRO A 231 -19.14 2.65 -0.58
C PRO A 231 -19.12 4.16 -0.29
N HIS A 232 -19.60 4.56 0.89
CA HIS A 232 -19.62 5.97 1.32
C HIS A 232 -18.31 6.41 1.99
N ARG A 233 -17.29 5.53 2.06
CA ARG A 233 -15.96 5.80 2.64
C ARG A 233 -16.00 6.38 4.05
N VAL A 234 -16.91 5.88 4.88
CA VAL A 234 -17.13 6.39 6.25
C VAL A 234 -16.22 5.68 7.26
N THR A 235 -15.94 4.39 7.06
CA THR A 235 -15.26 3.56 8.05
C THR A 235 -13.74 3.49 7.82
N ARG A 236 -13.03 2.73 8.67
CA ARG A 236 -11.59 2.46 8.48
C ARG A 236 -11.32 1.51 7.31
N ARG A 237 -12.35 0.85 6.76
CA ARG A 237 -12.21 -0.12 5.65
C ARG A 237 -11.77 0.57 4.36
N SER A 238 -12.30 1.76 4.07
CA SER A 238 -11.83 2.57 2.93
C SER A 238 -10.31 2.85 2.98
N ALA A 239 -9.77 3.17 4.16
CA ALA A 239 -8.33 3.41 4.30
C ALA A 239 -7.50 2.12 4.08
N ASN A 240 -8.03 0.95 4.43
CA ASN A 240 -7.37 -0.33 4.13
C ASN A 240 -7.31 -0.58 2.62
N GLY A 241 -8.43 -0.35 1.92
CA GLY A 241 -8.51 -0.47 0.46
C GLY A 241 -7.53 0.45 -0.26
N PHE A 242 -7.44 1.71 0.18
CA PHE A 242 -6.48 2.69 -0.33
C PHE A 242 -5.02 2.17 -0.31
N TRP A 243 -4.54 1.70 0.84
CA TRP A 243 -3.15 1.23 0.97
C TRP A 243 -2.88 -0.05 0.17
N LEU A 244 -3.86 -0.94 0.04
CA LEU A 244 -3.73 -2.13 -0.82
C LEU A 244 -3.71 -1.75 -2.31
N HIS A 245 -4.51 -0.77 -2.73
CA HIS A 245 -4.46 -0.25 -4.10
C HIS A 245 -3.13 0.41 -4.45
N ILE A 246 -2.46 1.07 -3.51
CA ILE A 246 -1.10 1.62 -3.70
C ILE A 246 -0.09 0.51 -4.04
N VAL A 247 -0.25 -0.70 -3.48
CA VAL A 247 0.63 -1.84 -3.77
C VAL A 247 0.20 -2.57 -5.04
N ALA A 248 -1.10 -2.80 -5.22
CA ALA A 248 -1.64 -3.54 -6.35
C ALA A 248 -1.42 -2.83 -7.69
N ALA A 249 -1.58 -1.50 -7.74
CA ALA A 249 -1.49 -0.75 -8.98
C ALA A 249 -0.10 -0.87 -9.65
N PRO A 250 1.04 -0.62 -8.96
CA PRO A 250 2.37 -0.89 -9.47
C PRO A 250 2.60 -2.35 -9.83
N ALA A 251 2.18 -3.31 -8.99
CA ALA A 251 2.39 -4.73 -9.26
C ALA A 251 1.73 -5.17 -10.57
N LEU A 252 0.48 -4.77 -10.81
CA LEU A 252 -0.26 -5.10 -12.02
C LEU A 252 0.24 -4.34 -13.24
N MET A 253 0.34 -3.00 -13.12
CA MET A 253 0.68 -2.14 -14.24
C MET A 253 2.12 -2.40 -14.70
N ASN A 254 3.10 -2.49 -13.79
CA ASN A 254 4.49 -2.74 -14.19
C ASN A 254 4.64 -4.08 -14.88
N THR A 255 3.99 -5.12 -14.37
CA THR A 255 4.06 -6.46 -14.96
C THR A 255 3.54 -6.49 -16.38
N ILE A 256 2.38 -5.88 -16.64
CA ILE A 256 1.77 -5.89 -17.97
C ILE A 256 2.48 -4.90 -18.91
N ALA A 257 2.75 -3.68 -18.44
CA ALA A 257 3.30 -2.62 -19.28
C ALA A 257 4.73 -2.92 -19.73
N LEU A 258 5.62 -3.32 -18.81
CA LEU A 258 7.00 -3.68 -19.16
C LEU A 258 7.03 -4.88 -20.11
N THR A 259 6.16 -5.87 -19.91
CA THR A 259 6.05 -7.03 -20.80
C THR A 259 5.63 -6.62 -22.22
N LEU A 260 4.66 -5.71 -22.36
CA LEU A 260 4.20 -5.25 -23.67
C LEU A 260 5.22 -4.34 -24.37
N MET A 261 5.90 -3.48 -23.62
CA MET A 261 6.99 -2.67 -24.14
C MET A 261 8.16 -3.53 -24.62
N ALA A 262 8.55 -4.56 -23.87
CA ALA A 262 9.61 -5.49 -24.28
C ALA A 262 9.28 -6.30 -25.55
N ARG A 263 8.01 -6.29 -25.99
CA ARG A 263 7.54 -6.93 -27.24
C ARG A 263 7.20 -5.92 -28.34
N ASP A 264 7.51 -4.64 -28.13
CA ASP A 264 7.11 -3.53 -29.03
C ASP A 264 5.60 -3.50 -29.35
N ALA A 265 4.77 -4.01 -28.42
CA ALA A 265 3.32 -4.16 -28.59
C ALA A 265 2.55 -2.86 -28.23
N ASN A 266 2.91 -1.75 -28.86
CA ASN A 266 2.46 -0.39 -28.52
C ASN A 266 0.93 -0.23 -28.54
N LEU A 267 0.23 -0.82 -29.51
CA LEU A 267 -1.24 -0.78 -29.59
C LEU A 267 -1.91 -1.54 -28.44
N ALA A 268 -1.35 -2.70 -28.07
CA ALA A 268 -1.86 -3.48 -26.94
C ALA A 268 -1.61 -2.75 -25.61
N LEU A 269 -0.45 -2.10 -25.47
CA LEU A 269 -0.13 -1.27 -24.31
C LEU A 269 -1.13 -0.12 -24.17
N LEU A 270 -1.42 0.60 -25.26
CA LEU A 270 -2.43 1.66 -25.27
C LEU A 270 -3.81 1.15 -24.83
N GLY A 271 -4.23 -0.01 -25.34
CA GLY A 271 -5.48 -0.66 -24.95
C GLY A 271 -5.52 -1.01 -23.45
N VAL A 272 -4.44 -1.57 -22.91
CA VAL A 272 -4.32 -1.89 -21.48
C VAL A 272 -4.37 -0.62 -20.62
N LEU A 273 -3.63 0.43 -21.00
CA LEU A 273 -3.64 1.71 -20.28
C LEU A 273 -5.04 2.33 -20.26
N ALA A 274 -5.77 2.24 -21.38
CA ALA A 274 -7.15 2.69 -21.45
C ALA A 274 -8.08 1.88 -20.52
N ILE A 275 -7.93 0.56 -20.47
CA ILE A 275 -8.68 -0.31 -19.54
C ILE A 275 -8.39 0.08 -18.09
N PHE A 276 -7.13 0.25 -17.71
CA PHE A 276 -6.77 0.66 -16.35
C PHE A 276 -7.29 2.06 -16.00
N ALA A 277 -7.29 2.99 -16.96
CA ALA A 277 -7.86 4.32 -16.76
C ALA A 277 -9.38 4.23 -16.51
N VAL A 278 -10.11 3.44 -17.29
CA VAL A 278 -11.54 3.20 -17.09
C VAL A 278 -11.80 2.56 -15.72
N VAL A 279 -11.05 1.51 -15.37
CA VAL A 279 -11.15 0.85 -14.06
C VAL A 279 -10.91 1.87 -12.94
N ALA A 280 -9.83 2.66 -13.02
CA ALA A 280 -9.48 3.68 -12.03
C ALA A 280 -10.60 4.71 -11.81
N ILE A 281 -11.26 5.14 -12.90
CA ILE A 281 -12.40 6.07 -12.84
C ILE A 281 -13.62 5.42 -12.19
N ILE A 282 -13.94 4.17 -12.57
CA ILE A 282 -15.10 3.42 -12.01
C ILE A 282 -14.96 3.27 -10.49
N ILE A 283 -13.79 2.81 -10.03
CA ILE A 283 -13.53 2.55 -8.61
C ILE A 283 -13.22 3.82 -7.82
N ASP A 284 -13.08 4.97 -8.48
CA ASP A 284 -12.68 6.23 -7.88
C ASP A 284 -11.31 6.13 -7.16
N ARG A 285 -10.32 5.51 -7.80
CA ARG A 285 -8.96 5.35 -7.23
C ARG A 285 -7.88 5.88 -8.18
N ARG A 286 -7.34 7.05 -7.82
CA ARG A 286 -6.30 7.76 -8.60
C ARG A 286 -4.94 7.03 -8.64
N SER A 287 -4.68 6.08 -7.73
CA SER A 287 -3.39 5.35 -7.64
C SER A 287 -3.01 4.61 -8.93
N PHE A 288 -3.98 4.01 -9.63
CA PHE A 288 -3.75 3.34 -10.91
C PHE A 288 -3.27 4.27 -12.01
N LEU A 289 -3.80 5.50 -12.04
CA LEU A 289 -3.39 6.51 -13.01
C LEU A 289 -1.99 7.01 -12.72
N ILE A 290 -1.64 7.23 -11.44
CA ILE A 290 -0.29 7.65 -11.05
C ILE A 290 0.76 6.66 -11.57
N THR A 291 0.50 5.35 -11.46
CA THR A 291 1.39 4.33 -12.04
C THR A 291 1.37 4.33 -13.57
N ALA A 292 0.20 4.53 -14.20
CA ALA A 292 0.05 4.54 -15.66
C ALA A 292 0.83 5.69 -16.33
N ILE A 293 0.89 6.88 -15.70
CA ILE A 293 1.47 8.10 -16.30
C ILE A 293 2.88 7.86 -16.81
N GLY A 294 3.72 7.15 -16.05
CA GLY A 294 5.10 6.85 -16.46
C GLY A 294 5.17 6.07 -17.78
N TYR A 295 4.28 5.09 -17.96
CA TYR A 295 4.21 4.28 -19.17
C TYR A 295 3.63 5.02 -20.36
N VAL A 296 2.68 5.93 -20.11
CA VAL A 296 2.13 6.75 -21.18
C VAL A 296 3.21 7.68 -21.73
N VAL A 297 4.02 8.31 -20.87
CA VAL A 297 5.17 9.13 -21.28
C VAL A 297 6.27 8.29 -21.96
N ALA A 298 6.52 7.07 -21.47
CA ALA A 298 7.48 6.18 -22.13
C ALA A 298 7.00 5.80 -23.54
N LEU A 299 5.72 5.50 -23.72
CA LEU A 299 5.10 5.18 -25.00
C LEU A 299 5.23 6.35 -25.98
N THR A 300 5.12 7.61 -25.53
CA THR A 300 5.26 8.75 -26.44
C THR A 300 6.66 8.87 -27.06
N ASN A 301 7.69 8.39 -26.36
CA ASN A 301 9.07 8.38 -26.90
C ASN A 301 9.30 7.27 -27.95
N THR A 302 8.48 6.22 -27.94
CA THR A 302 8.66 5.04 -28.82
C THR A 302 7.81 5.11 -30.09
N VAL A 303 6.62 5.73 -30.01
CA VAL A 303 5.66 5.80 -31.13
C VAL A 303 5.87 7.03 -32.02
N TRP A 304 6.48 8.09 -31.50
CA TRP A 304 6.63 9.37 -32.19
C TRP A 304 8.11 9.75 -32.32
N ASP A 305 8.53 10.11 -33.54
CA ASP A 305 9.85 10.68 -33.79
C ASP A 305 10.04 12.00 -33.02
N GLY A 306 11.29 12.25 -32.59
CA GLY A 306 11.68 13.22 -31.57
C GLY A 306 11.14 14.66 -31.69
N GLN A 307 10.74 15.09 -32.88
CA GLN A 307 10.13 16.40 -33.10
C GLN A 307 8.66 16.48 -32.65
N SER A 308 7.95 15.35 -32.67
CA SER A 308 6.55 15.26 -32.24
C SER A 308 6.39 14.80 -30.79
N THR A 309 7.41 14.15 -30.22
CA THR A 309 7.41 13.66 -28.83
C THR A 309 7.12 14.76 -27.80
N ALA A 310 7.73 15.94 -27.93
CA ALA A 310 7.53 17.05 -27.01
C ALA A 310 6.07 17.55 -27.01
N MET A 311 5.48 17.67 -28.21
CA MET A 311 4.07 18.04 -28.35
C MET A 311 3.14 16.96 -27.81
N THR A 312 3.44 15.68 -28.04
CA THR A 312 2.63 14.58 -27.50
C THR A 312 2.68 14.55 -25.97
N VAL A 313 3.85 14.73 -25.35
CA VAL A 313 3.99 14.82 -23.89
C VAL A 313 3.22 16.03 -23.33
N LEU A 314 3.24 17.18 -24.02
CA LEU A 314 2.47 18.36 -23.64
C LEU A 314 0.95 18.08 -23.71
N ILE A 315 0.46 17.54 -24.82
CA ILE A 315 -0.95 17.17 -25.00
C ILE A 315 -1.36 16.17 -23.92
N LEU A 316 -0.51 15.19 -23.64
CA LEU A 316 -0.75 14.21 -22.59
C LEU A 316 -0.86 14.87 -21.21
N GLY A 317 0.06 15.78 -20.89
CA GLY A 317 0.01 16.55 -19.66
C GLY A 317 -1.30 17.32 -19.53
N ILE A 318 -1.76 17.97 -20.60
CA ILE A 318 -3.06 18.66 -20.63
C ILE A 318 -4.21 17.68 -20.38
N VAL A 319 -4.24 16.53 -21.06
CA VAL A 319 -5.27 15.49 -20.86
C VAL A 319 -5.28 15.00 -19.41
N LEU A 320 -4.11 14.74 -18.82
CA LEU A 320 -3.99 14.31 -17.43
C LEU A 320 -4.46 15.38 -16.43
N LEU A 321 -4.13 16.65 -16.68
CA LEU A 321 -4.60 17.78 -15.87
C LEU A 321 -6.13 17.93 -15.96
N LEU A 322 -6.70 17.84 -17.16
CA LEU A 322 -8.15 17.91 -17.37
C LEU A 322 -8.85 16.71 -16.71
N LEU A 323 -8.29 15.52 -16.83
CA LEU A 323 -8.83 14.31 -16.22
C LEU A 323 -8.79 14.37 -14.69
N GLY A 324 -7.74 14.95 -14.11
CA GLY A 324 -7.66 15.24 -12.68
C GLY A 324 -8.66 16.32 -12.24
N ALA A 325 -8.76 17.43 -12.98
CA ALA A 325 -9.63 18.56 -12.64
C ALA A 325 -11.13 18.25 -12.79
N PHE A 326 -11.51 17.45 -13.79
CA PHE A 326 -12.89 17.11 -14.10
C PHE A 326 -13.27 15.67 -13.71
N TRP A 327 -12.50 15.06 -12.81
CA TRP A 327 -12.64 13.67 -12.38
C TRP A 327 -14.09 13.25 -12.09
N GLU A 328 -14.78 13.99 -11.21
CA GLU A 328 -16.17 13.69 -10.81
C GLU A 328 -17.14 13.72 -11.99
N LYS A 329 -16.99 14.69 -12.90
CA LYS A 329 -17.86 14.83 -14.08
C LYS A 329 -17.64 13.69 -15.07
N ILE A 330 -16.39 13.35 -15.33
CA ILE A 330 -16.01 12.24 -16.23
C ILE A 330 -16.53 10.92 -15.66
N ARG A 331 -16.33 10.72 -14.35
CA ARG A 331 -16.80 9.53 -13.64
C ARG A 331 -18.31 9.37 -13.72
N ALA A 332 -19.07 10.44 -13.45
CA ALA A 332 -20.52 10.41 -13.55
C ALA A 332 -21.01 10.07 -14.96
N ALA A 333 -20.37 10.61 -16.00
CA ALA A 333 -20.71 10.28 -17.38
C ALA A 333 -20.48 8.79 -17.69
N ILE A 334 -19.33 8.24 -17.27
CA ILE A 334 -18.99 6.82 -17.47
C ILE A 334 -19.94 5.91 -16.69
N LEU A 335 -20.26 6.22 -15.44
CA LEU A 335 -21.18 5.43 -14.63
C LEU A 335 -22.61 5.48 -15.18
N ARG A 336 -23.06 6.62 -15.75
CA ARG A 336 -24.35 6.70 -16.45
C ARG A 336 -24.40 5.80 -17.69
N LEU A 337 -23.31 5.74 -18.47
CA LEU A 337 -23.20 4.86 -19.63
C LEU A 337 -23.19 3.36 -19.24
N LEU A 338 -22.53 3.03 -18.12
CA LEU A 338 -22.35 1.65 -17.65
C LEU A 338 -23.40 1.19 -16.62
N GLY A 339 -24.42 2.02 -16.35
CA GLY A 339 -25.33 1.82 -15.23
C GLY A 339 -26.20 0.55 -15.28
N GLY A 340 -26.32 -0.09 -16.45
CA GLY A 340 -27.01 -1.38 -16.61
C GLY A 340 -26.13 -2.62 -16.35
N ALA A 341 -24.80 -2.48 -16.35
CA ALA A 341 -23.86 -3.61 -16.29
C ALA A 341 -23.10 -3.73 -14.97
N LEU A 342 -23.00 -2.64 -14.20
CA LEU A 342 -22.22 -2.58 -12.96
C LEU A 342 -23.10 -2.52 -11.71
N PRO A 343 -22.67 -3.12 -10.58
CA PRO A 343 -23.36 -3.00 -9.29
C PRO A 343 -23.14 -1.60 -8.70
N LEU A 344 -23.93 -0.62 -9.17
CA LEU A 344 -23.85 0.78 -8.77
C LEU A 344 -24.05 1.00 -7.27
N ASP A 345 -24.76 0.10 -6.59
CA ASP A 345 -25.03 0.11 -5.15
C ASP A 345 -23.78 -0.18 -4.31
N ARG A 346 -22.77 -0.84 -4.89
CA ARG A 346 -21.51 -1.20 -4.21
C ARG A 346 -20.33 -0.32 -4.60
N LEU A 347 -20.52 0.59 -5.54
CA LEU A 347 -19.51 1.56 -5.95
C LEU A 347 -19.70 2.87 -5.20
N PRO A 348 -18.64 3.70 -5.04
CA PRO A 348 -18.79 5.01 -4.43
C PRO A 348 -19.86 5.84 -5.16
N PRO A 349 -20.70 6.63 -4.47
CA PRO A 349 -21.70 7.44 -5.15
C PRO A 349 -21.02 8.48 -6.06
N SER A 350 -21.59 8.77 -7.22
CA SER A 350 -21.20 9.92 -8.04
C SER A 350 -22.15 11.08 -7.75
N HIS A 351 -21.61 12.22 -7.31
CA HIS A 351 -22.40 13.44 -7.13
C HIS A 351 -22.47 14.20 -8.46
N ALA A 352 -23.44 13.84 -9.31
CA ALA A 352 -23.71 14.56 -10.56
C ALA A 352 -25.18 14.62 -10.92
#